data_AF-A0A2N2SWK8-F1
#
_entry.id   AF-A0A2N2SWK8-F1
#
_cell.length_a   1.000
_cell.length_b   1.000
_cell.length_c   1.000
_cell.angle_alpha   90.00
_cell.angle_beta   90.00
_cell.angle_gamma   90.00
#
_symmetry.space_group_name_H-M   'P 1'
#
loop_
_entity.id
_entity.type
_entity.pdbx_description
1 polymer ?
#
loop_
_entity_poly.entity_id
_entity_poly.type
_entity_poly.pdbx_seq_one_letter_code
_entity_poly.pdbx_strand_id
1 'polypeptide(L)'
;MDPKAFPNRPLGRESEAAGQMLKYWGKARPGGGTGADYHPLPYHSLDVAAVGEAYLTAHPRFLGFFAEALGLSPASTLRWLTFWLA
;
A
#
# COMPACT_ATOMS: atom_id res chain seq x y z
N MET A 1 34.75 -24.50 -4.23
CA MET A 1 33.42 -23.92 -4.51
C MET A 1 32.99 -23.20 -3.25
N ASP A 2 32.86 -21.88 -3.31
CA ASP A 2 32.58 -21.03 -2.16
C ASP A 2 31.08 -20.63 -2.17
N PRO A 3 30.27 -20.97 -1.15
CA PRO A 3 28.80 -20.87 -1.23
C PRO A 3 28.21 -19.50 -0.80
N LYS A 4 28.98 -18.40 -0.89
CA LYS A 4 28.52 -17.08 -0.40
C LYS A 4 28.61 -15.91 -1.40
N ALA A 5 28.68 -16.18 -2.69
CA ALA A 5 28.60 -15.11 -3.69
C ALA A 5 27.13 -14.85 -4.09
N PHE A 6 26.34 -14.21 -3.23
CA PHE A 6 25.20 -13.43 -3.73
C PHE A 6 25.79 -12.17 -4.37
N PRO A 7 25.62 -11.94 -5.69
CA PRO A 7 26.19 -10.76 -6.31
C PRO A 7 25.54 -9.51 -5.71
N ASN A 8 26.36 -8.56 -5.26
CA ASN A 8 25.95 -7.21 -4.90
C ASN A 8 25.27 -6.58 -6.12
N ARG A 9 23.93 -6.67 -6.19
CA ARG A 9 23.13 -5.91 -7.16
C ARG A 9 23.22 -4.44 -6.73
N PRO A 10 23.74 -3.52 -7.57
CA PRO A 10 23.78 -2.13 -7.20
C PRO A 10 22.35 -1.61 -7.02
N LEU A 11 22.04 -1.12 -5.81
CA LEU A 11 20.81 -0.40 -5.46
C LEU A 11 20.83 1.02 -6.07
N GLY A 12 21.03 1.12 -7.39
CA GLY A 12 21.44 2.39 -8.02
C GLY A 12 20.31 3.31 -8.50
N ARG A 13 19.07 2.84 -8.62
CA ARG A 13 17.95 3.67 -9.14
C ARG A 13 16.62 3.42 -8.44
N GLU A 14 16.32 2.16 -8.13
CA GLU A 14 15.09 1.79 -7.42
C GLU A 14 15.12 2.21 -5.95
N SER A 15 16.27 2.07 -5.29
CA SER A 15 16.47 2.56 -3.91
C SER A 15 16.36 4.08 -3.82
N GLU A 16 16.80 4.79 -4.85
CA GLU A 16 16.70 6.25 -4.90
C GLU A 16 15.26 6.69 -5.13
N ALA A 17 14.55 6.07 -6.08
CA ALA A 17 13.13 6.32 -6.30
C ALA A 17 12.28 6.00 -5.06
N ALA A 18 12.54 4.88 -4.38
CA ALA A 18 11.91 4.54 -3.11
C ALA A 18 12.22 5.61 -2.04
N GLY A 19 13.47 6.04 -1.94
CA GLY A 19 13.88 7.12 -1.05
C GLY A 19 13.20 8.46 -1.35
N GLN A 20 12.89 8.77 -2.62
CA GLN A 20 12.15 9.99 -2.99
C GLN A 20 10.66 9.87 -2.66
N MET A 21 10.04 8.71 -2.90
CA MET A 21 8.61 8.49 -2.61
C MET A 21 8.30 8.61 -1.11
N LEU A 22 9.24 8.21 -0.25
CA LEU A 22 9.07 8.29 1.22
C LEU A 22 9.13 9.71 1.79
N LYS A 23 9.44 10.72 0.97
CA LYS A 23 9.48 12.13 1.39
C LYS A 23 8.12 12.81 1.38
N TYR A 24 7.14 12.23 0.69
CA TYR A 24 5.76 12.74 0.70
C TYR A 24 5.05 12.27 1.96
N TRP A 25 4.27 13.14 2.60
CA TRP A 25 3.53 12.82 3.82
C TRP A 25 2.02 12.88 3.58
N GLY A 26 1.29 11.87 4.05
CA GLY A 26 -0.17 11.80 3.97
C GLY A 26 -0.89 12.40 5.19
N LYS A 27 -0.19 12.47 6.33
CA LYS A 27 -0.59 13.18 7.55
C LYS A 27 0.65 13.76 8.24
N ALA A 28 0.61 15.04 8.57
CA ALA A 28 1.60 15.68 9.43
C ALA A 28 1.03 15.76 10.85
N ARG A 29 1.86 15.48 11.86
CA ARG A 29 1.50 15.73 13.25
C ARG A 29 1.52 17.25 13.51
N PRO A 30 0.56 17.82 14.25
CA PRO A 30 0.75 19.13 14.86
C PRO A 30 1.98 19.03 15.78
N GLY A 31 2.98 19.89 15.57
CA GLY A 31 4.30 19.75 16.18
C GLY A 31 4.29 19.62 17.71
N GLY A 32 5.26 18.87 18.27
CA GLY A 32 5.55 18.83 19.71
C GLY A 32 5.51 17.45 20.39
N GLY A 33 5.32 16.35 19.66
CA GLY A 33 5.30 14.99 20.22
C GLY A 33 6.58 14.19 19.95
N THR A 34 6.95 13.28 20.84
CA THR A 34 8.04 12.32 20.62
C THR A 34 7.61 11.23 19.62
N GLY A 35 8.24 11.19 18.43
CA GLY A 35 7.99 10.21 17.36
C GLY A 35 8.31 10.76 15.97
N ALA A 36 8.12 9.97 14.91
CA ALA A 36 8.24 10.48 13.54
C ALA A 36 7.17 11.56 13.28
N ASP A 37 7.59 12.73 12.80
CA ASP A 37 6.73 13.92 12.60
C ASP A 37 5.68 13.76 11.48
N TYR A 38 5.83 12.73 10.66
CA TYR A 38 4.93 12.44 9.56
C TYR A 38 4.94 10.94 9.23
N HIS A 39 3.82 10.48 8.68
CA HIS A 39 3.69 9.14 8.13
C HIS A 39 3.81 9.24 6.59
N PRO A 40 4.79 8.55 5.96
CA PRO A 40 4.97 8.61 4.52
C PRO A 40 3.68 8.27 3.77
N LEU A 41 3.37 9.07 2.75
CA LEU A 41 2.17 8.89 1.92
C LEU A 41 2.06 7.47 1.35
N PRO A 42 3.13 6.84 0.82
CA PRO A 42 3.03 5.46 0.33
C PRO A 42 2.60 4.47 1.42
N TYR A 43 3.06 4.64 2.66
CA TYR A 43 2.64 3.79 3.76
C TYR A 43 1.19 4.10 4.17
N HIS A 44 0.78 5.37 4.14
CA HIS A 44 -0.60 5.71 4.44
C HIS A 44 -1.57 5.06 3.45
N SER A 45 -1.27 5.17 2.16
CA SER A 45 -2.04 4.56 1.08
C SER A 45 -2.13 3.04 1.25
N LEU A 46 -1.02 2.38 1.58
CA LEU A 46 -1.02 0.93 1.84
C LEU A 46 -1.83 0.54 3.09
N ASP A 47 -1.76 1.33 4.15
CA ASP A 47 -2.56 1.10 5.36
C ASP A 47 -4.07 1.17 5.04
N VAL A 48 -4.50 2.18 4.26
CA VAL A 48 -5.91 2.34 3.86
C VAL A 48 -6.34 1.21 2.93
N ALA A 49 -5.52 0.83 1.95
CA ALA A 49 -5.78 -0.31 1.08
C ALA A 49 -5.92 -1.62 1.87
N ALA A 50 -5.00 -1.90 2.82
CA ALA A 50 -5.04 -3.11 3.63
C ALA A 50 -6.30 -3.18 4.50
N VAL A 51 -6.71 -2.07 5.13
CA VAL A 51 -7.97 -2.01 5.89
C VAL A 51 -9.17 -2.24 4.98
N GLY A 52 -9.16 -1.64 3.79
CA GLY A 52 -10.18 -1.84 2.76
C GLY A 52 -10.35 -3.29 2.33
N GLU A 53 -9.24 -3.94 1.98
CA GLU A 53 -9.21 -5.35 1.57
C GLU A 53 -9.71 -6.26 2.69
N ALA A 54 -9.25 -6.05 3.91
CA ALA A 54 -9.68 -6.82 5.08
C ALA A 54 -11.19 -6.67 5.33
N TYR A 55 -11.70 -5.44 5.25
CA TYR A 55 -13.13 -5.17 5.41
C TYR A 55 -13.97 -5.83 4.31
N LEU A 56 -13.60 -5.65 3.04
CA LEU A 56 -14.35 -6.21 1.91
C LEU A 56 -14.35 -7.74 1.91
N THR A 57 -13.22 -8.35 2.29
CA THR A 57 -13.10 -9.81 2.44
C THR A 57 -13.99 -10.35 3.55
N ALA A 58 -14.08 -9.63 4.68
CA ALA A 58 -14.96 -9.99 5.78
C ALA A 58 -16.46 -9.80 5.46
N HIS A 59 -16.80 -8.99 4.44
CA HIS A 59 -18.17 -8.63 4.09
C HIS A 59 -18.53 -8.98 2.63
N PRO A 60 -18.66 -10.28 2.28
CA PRO A 60 -18.84 -10.73 0.90
C PRO A 60 -20.11 -10.20 0.23
N ARG A 61 -21.17 -9.89 1.00
CA ARG A 61 -22.39 -9.27 0.44
C ARG A 61 -22.12 -7.86 -0.08
N PHE A 62 -21.30 -7.08 0.63
CA PHE A 62 -20.95 -5.72 0.23
C PHE A 62 -19.98 -5.72 -0.95
N LEU A 63 -19.02 -6.66 -0.96
CA LEU A 63 -18.17 -6.88 -2.14
C LEU A 63 -19.01 -7.32 -3.35
N GLY A 64 -20.01 -8.19 -3.15
CA GLY A 64 -20.94 -8.64 -4.18
C GLY A 64 -21.74 -7.50 -4.80
N PHE A 65 -22.22 -6.55 -3.99
CA PHE A 65 -22.89 -5.34 -4.47
C PHE A 65 -22.02 -4.55 -5.47
N PHE A 66 -20.73 -4.35 -5.17
CA PHE A 66 -19.83 -3.69 -6.11
C PHE A 66 -19.51 -4.55 -7.33
N ALA A 67 -19.36 -5.86 -7.14
CA ALA A 67 -19.04 -6.77 -8.24
C ALA A 67 -20.16 -6.79 -9.29
N GLU A 68 -21.41 -6.80 -8.85
CA GLU A 68 -22.59 -6.65 -9.71
C GLU A 68 -22.62 -5.29 -10.40
N ALA A 69 -22.44 -4.20 -9.64
CA ALA A 69 -22.47 -2.84 -10.18
C ALA A 69 -21.37 -2.59 -11.23
N LEU A 70 -20.20 -3.20 -11.06
CA LEU A 70 -19.06 -3.06 -11.97
C LEU A 70 -19.06 -4.11 -13.10
N GLY A 71 -19.92 -5.12 -13.04
CA GLY A 71 -19.92 -6.25 -13.99
C GLY A 71 -18.63 -7.08 -13.93
N LEU A 72 -18.00 -7.18 -12.76
CA LEU A 72 -16.73 -7.87 -12.55
C LEU A 72 -16.89 -9.08 -11.62
N SER A 73 -15.93 -10.01 -11.68
CA SER A 73 -15.86 -11.08 -10.68
C SER A 73 -15.50 -10.51 -9.30
N PRO A 74 -15.95 -11.13 -8.18
CA PRO A 74 -15.62 -10.66 -6.83
C PRO A 74 -14.12 -10.48 -6.59
N ALA A 75 -13.29 -11.39 -7.13
CA ALA A 75 -11.84 -11.31 -7.01
C ALA A 75 -11.25 -10.09 -7.76
N SER A 76 -11.77 -9.76 -8.95
CA SER A 76 -11.32 -8.56 -9.68
C SER A 76 -11.83 -7.28 -9.04
N THR A 77 -13.06 -7.27 -8.55
CA THR A 77 -13.62 -6.16 -7.78
C THR A 77 -12.79 -5.87 -6.54
N LEU A 78 -12.44 -6.91 -5.76
CA LEU A 78 -11.63 -6.75 -4.55
C LEU A 78 -10.30 -6.06 -4.84
N ARG A 79 -9.58 -6.50 -5.88
CA ARG A 79 -8.30 -5.88 -6.26
C ARG A 79 -8.45 -4.43 -6.70
N TRP A 80 -9.49 -4.13 -7.48
CA TRP A 80 -9.72 -2.76 -7.96
C TRP A 80 -10.11 -1.81 -6.83
N LEU A 81 -11.03 -2.22 -5.96
CA LEU A 81 -11.42 -1.43 -4.79
C LEU A 81 -10.22 -1.22 -3.85
N THR A 82 -9.42 -2.25 -3.60
CA THR A 82 -8.20 -2.16 -2.79
C THR A 82 -7.20 -1.17 -3.39
N PHE A 83 -7.03 -1.19 -4.72
CA PHE A 83 -6.17 -0.23 -5.42
C PHE A 83 -6.69 1.20 -5.34
N TRP A 84 -8.00 1.44 -5.49
CA TRP A 84 -8.58 2.79 -5.44
C TRP A 84 -8.65 3.40 -4.03
N LEU A 85 -8.49 2.60 -3.00
CA LEU A 85 -8.42 3.07 -1.61
C LEU A 85 -7.04 3.64 -1.23
N ALA A 86 -6.00 3.32 -2.01
CA ALA A 86 -4.64 3.84 -1.87
C ALA A 86 -4.43 5.14 -2.66
#